data_AF-A0A918P316-F1
#
_entry.id   AF-A0A918P316-F1
#
_cell.length_a   1.000
_cell.length_b   1.000
_cell.length_c   1.000
_cell.angle_alpha   90.00
_cell.angle_beta   90.00
_cell.angle_gamma   90.00
#
_symmetry.space_group_name_H-M   'P 1'
#
loop_
_entity.id
_entity.type
_entity.pdbx_description
1 polymer ?
#
loop_
_entity_poly.entity_id
_entity_poly.type
_entity_poly.pdbx_seq_one_letter_code
_entity_poly.pdbx_strand_id
1 'polypeptide(L)'
;MERYGAIAAIAPFAAAVSAFDRLKDDLGGPRAAVLAHHEMEELIEMQGLEVLRLLFQGHLDLRARVERDQQQHAGTAGLVGPDGLRRPYRETGHHRDRPACSAPSPLSGAPGGTRA
;
A
#
# COMPACT_ATOMS: atom_id res chain seq x y z
N MET A 1 -24.78 -4.65 -15.15
CA MET A 1 -23.94 -3.63 -14.48
C MET A 1 -23.00 -4.21 -13.41
N GLU A 2 -23.09 -5.50 -13.04
CA GLU A 2 -22.28 -6.17 -12.00
C GLU A 2 -20.75 -6.19 -12.24
N ARG A 3 -20.29 -6.35 -13.49
CA ARG A 3 -18.88 -6.60 -13.81
C ARG A 3 -17.96 -5.39 -13.56
N TYR A 4 -18.51 -4.18 -13.67
CA TYR A 4 -17.76 -2.93 -13.47
C TYR A 4 -17.52 -2.64 -11.97
N GLY A 5 -18.47 -3.02 -11.11
CA GLY A 5 -18.37 -2.88 -9.66
C GLY A 5 -17.27 -3.77 -9.05
N ALA A 6 -17.12 -4.99 -9.56
CA ALA A 6 -16.05 -5.90 -9.12
C ALA A 6 -14.64 -5.35 -9.45
N ILE A 7 -14.46 -4.74 -10.62
CA ILE A 7 -13.18 -4.12 -11.02
C ILE A 7 -12.90 -2.87 -10.17
N ALA A 8 -13.92 -2.07 -9.87
CA ALA A 8 -13.78 -0.91 -8.99
C ALA A 8 -13.42 -1.29 -7.54
N ALA A 9 -13.92 -2.44 -7.05
CA ALA A 9 -13.63 -2.95 -5.71
C ALA A 9 -12.18 -3.42 -5.55
N ILE A 10 -11.54 -3.91 -6.62
CA ILE A 10 -10.14 -4.37 -6.59
C ILE A 10 -9.13 -3.26 -6.90
N ALA A 11 -9.57 -2.14 -7.48
CA ALA A 11 -8.69 -1.02 -7.83
C ALA A 11 -7.78 -0.52 -6.69
N PRO A 12 -8.22 -0.45 -5.41
CA PRO A 12 -7.34 -0.09 -4.29
C PRO A 12 -6.13 -1.02 -4.08
N PHE A 13 -6.20 -2.26 -4.59
CA PHE A 13 -5.13 -3.25 -4.44
C PHE A 13 -4.12 -3.23 -5.61
N ALA A 14 -4.29 -2.38 -6.61
CA ALA A 14 -3.43 -2.33 -7.79
C ALA A 14 -1.93 -2.12 -7.44
N ALA A 15 -1.65 -1.35 -6.40
CA ALA A 15 -0.29 -1.14 -5.91
C ALA A 15 0.32 -2.42 -5.31
N ALA A 16 -0.46 -3.22 -4.59
CA ALA A 16 -0.02 -4.50 -4.04
C ALA A 16 0.26 -5.52 -5.15
N VAL A 17 -0.59 -5.56 -6.19
CA VAL A 17 -0.38 -6.42 -7.37
C VAL A 17 0.94 -6.04 -8.07
N SER A 18 1.15 -4.74 -8.31
CA SER A 18 2.38 -4.25 -8.95
C SER A 18 3.62 -4.57 -8.14
N ALA A 19 3.55 -4.47 -6.81
CA ALA A 19 4.66 -4.82 -5.92
C ALA A 19 4.95 -6.33 -5.93
N PHE A 20 3.90 -7.17 -5.94
CA PHE A 20 4.05 -8.62 -6.01
C PHE A 20 4.62 -9.09 -7.35
N ASP A 21 4.20 -8.48 -8.46
CA ASP A 21 4.78 -8.80 -9.78
C ASP A 21 6.26 -8.40 -9.86
N ARG A 22 6.65 -7.25 -9.30
CA ARG A 22 8.07 -6.89 -9.17
C ARG A 22 8.86 -7.89 -8.34
N LEU A 23 8.31 -8.34 -7.21
CA LEU A 23 8.94 -9.37 -6.39
C LEU A 23 9.13 -10.67 -7.19
N LYS A 24 8.12 -11.11 -7.95
CA LYS A 24 8.27 -12.27 -8.84
C LYS A 24 9.36 -12.08 -9.89
N ASP A 25 9.42 -10.90 -10.50
CA ASP A 25 10.43 -10.59 -11.51
C ASP A 25 11.85 -10.58 -10.90
N ASP A 26 12.00 -10.03 -9.69
CA ASP A 26 13.26 -10.03 -8.95
C ASP A 26 13.71 -11.46 -8.61
N LEU A 27 12.80 -12.31 -8.12
CA LEU A 27 13.08 -13.71 -7.76
C LEU A 27 13.32 -14.61 -8.98
N GLY A 28 12.66 -14.32 -10.11
CA GLY A 28 12.85 -15.04 -11.37
C GLY A 28 14.02 -14.51 -12.21
N GLY A 29 14.60 -13.38 -11.82
CA GLY A 29 15.65 -12.69 -12.55
C GLY A 29 17.03 -13.31 -12.36
N PRO A 30 18.00 -12.98 -13.25
CA PRO A 30 19.36 -13.51 -13.18
C PRO A 30 20.11 -13.11 -11.89
N ARG A 31 19.69 -12.03 -11.24
CA ARG A 31 20.24 -11.60 -9.94
C ARG A 31 19.94 -12.63 -8.84
N ALA A 32 18.74 -13.20 -8.81
CA ALA A 32 18.37 -14.19 -7.80
C ALA A 32 19.21 -15.48 -7.91
N ALA A 33 19.68 -15.82 -9.13
CA ALA A 33 20.51 -17.00 -9.36
C ALA A 33 21.90 -16.92 -8.71
N VAL A 34 22.37 -15.72 -8.34
CA VAL A 34 23.69 -15.50 -7.72
C VAL A 34 23.62 -15.12 -6.24
N LEU A 35 22.41 -14.94 -5.69
CA LEU A 35 22.23 -14.62 -4.27
C LEU A 35 22.55 -15.83 -3.39
N ALA A 36 23.25 -15.58 -2.28
CA ALA A 36 23.32 -16.52 -1.20
C ALA A 36 21.94 -16.70 -0.55
N HIS A 37 21.74 -17.83 0.13
CA HIS A 37 20.45 -18.17 0.73
C HIS A 37 19.91 -17.08 1.67
N HIS A 38 20.76 -16.55 2.55
CA HIS A 38 20.37 -15.48 3.48
C HIS A 38 19.94 -14.19 2.77
N GLU A 39 20.61 -13.82 1.68
CA GLU A 39 20.26 -12.63 0.89
C GLU A 39 18.91 -12.81 0.19
N MET A 40 18.60 -14.05 -0.23
CA MET A 40 17.30 -14.40 -0.80
C MET A 40 16.19 -14.31 0.25
N GLU A 41 16.45 -14.76 1.48
CA GLU A 41 15.51 -14.64 2.61
C GLU A 41 15.24 -13.18 2.96
N GLU A 42 16.27 -12.36 3.10
CA GLU A 42 16.15 -10.92 3.38
C GLU A 42 15.35 -10.18 2.28
N LEU A 43 15.60 -10.51 1.00
CA LEU A 43 14.86 -9.95 -0.12
C LEU A 43 13.36 -10.28 -0.02
N ILE A 44 13.03 -11.55 0.24
CA ILE A 44 11.65 -12.02 0.36
C ILE A 44 10.97 -11.38 1.57
N GLU A 45 11.65 -11.30 2.72
CA GLU A 45 11.10 -10.70 3.93
C GLU A 45 10.76 -9.23 3.71
N MET A 46 11.73 -8.43 3.25
CA MET A 46 11.53 -6.99 3.08
C MET A 46 10.46 -6.67 2.04
N GLN A 47 10.52 -7.29 0.87
CA GLN A 47 9.55 -7.03 -0.18
C GLN A 47 8.17 -7.63 0.14
N GLY A 48 8.14 -8.79 0.81
CA GLY A 48 6.90 -9.43 1.27
C GLY A 48 6.15 -8.58 2.28
N LEU A 49 6.86 -7.98 3.23
CA LEU A 49 6.26 -7.04 4.18
C LEU A 49 5.68 -5.81 3.49
N GLU A 50 6.33 -5.29 2.45
CA GLU A 50 5.79 -4.17 1.67
C GLU A 50 4.52 -4.58 0.90
N VAL A 51 4.47 -5.78 0.32
CA VAL A 51 3.25 -6.32 -0.30
C VAL A 51 2.10 -6.40 0.72
N LEU A 52 2.36 -6.96 1.91
CA LEU A 52 1.36 -7.07 2.98
C LEU A 52 0.87 -5.69 3.45
N ARG A 53 1.80 -4.73 3.58
CA ARG A 53 1.46 -3.35 3.93
C ARG A 53 0.57 -2.68 2.87
N LEU A 54 0.86 -2.92 1.59
CA LEU A 54 0.06 -2.39 0.48
C LEU A 54 -1.32 -3.03 0.41
N LEU A 55 -1.45 -4.34 0.70
CA LEU A 55 -2.75 -5.00 0.84
C LEU A 55 -3.57 -4.37 1.97
N PHE A 56 -2.94 -4.12 3.12
CA PHE A 56 -3.62 -3.46 4.24
C PHE A 56 -4.08 -2.04 3.87
N GLN A 57 -3.24 -1.28 3.15
CA GLN A 57 -3.62 0.04 2.65
C GLN A 57 -4.81 -0.04 1.68
N GLY A 58 -4.78 -0.96 0.71
CA GLY A 58 -5.88 -1.16 -0.23
C GLY A 58 -7.20 -1.50 0.47
N HIS A 59 -7.16 -2.29 1.54
CA HIS A 59 -8.33 -2.57 2.37
C HIS A 59 -8.87 -1.31 3.07
N LEU A 60 -8.00 -0.49 3.65
CA LEU A 60 -8.40 0.78 4.28
C LEU A 60 -9.01 1.76 3.27
N ASP A 61 -8.45 1.82 2.06
CA ASP A 61 -8.95 2.68 0.98
C ASP A 61 -10.32 2.21 0.47
N LEU A 62 -10.52 0.89 0.33
CA LEU A 62 -11.82 0.29 0.01
C LEU A 62 -12.85 0.66 1.09
N ARG A 63 -12.49 0.51 2.36
CA ARG A 63 -13.37 0.85 3.48
C ARG A 63 -13.73 2.33 3.48
N ALA A 64 -12.76 3.22 3.25
CA ALA A 64 -13.01 4.66 3.15
C ALA A 64 -13.93 5.02 1.96
N ARG A 65 -13.89 4.28 0.85
CA ARG A 65 -14.83 4.45 -0.28
C ARG A 65 -16.24 4.03 0.11
N VAL A 66 -16.43 2.84 0.70
CA VAL A 66 -17.74 2.37 1.16
C VAL A 66 -18.36 3.35 2.15
N GLU A 67 -17.57 3.85 3.10
CA GLU A 67 -18.04 4.84 4.07
C GLU A 67 -18.47 6.15 3.39
N ARG A 68 -17.76 6.60 2.34
CA ARG A 68 -18.15 7.78 1.54
C ARG A 68 -19.41 7.55 0.73
N ASP A 69 -19.56 6.38 0.11
CA ASP A 69 -20.75 6.07 -0.68
C ASP A 69 -21.99 5.99 0.24
N GLN A 70 -21.86 5.40 1.43
CA GLN A 70 -22.91 5.42 2.45
C GLN A 70 -23.25 6.84 2.92
N GLN A 71 -22.27 7.74 3.06
CA GLN A 71 -22.53 9.15 3.38
C GLN A 71 -23.41 9.82 2.32
N GLN A 72 -23.14 9.58 1.03
CA GLN A 72 -23.90 10.18 -0.06
C GLN A 72 -25.33 9.66 -0.12
N HIS A 73 -25.56 8.38 0.18
CA HIS A 73 -26.88 7.75 0.12
C HIS A 73 -27.73 7.99 1.38
N ALA A 74 -27.12 8.14 2.56
CA ALA A 74 -27.86 8.30 3.82
C ALA A 74 -28.35 9.75 4.09
N GLY A 75 -27.79 10.75 3.41
CA GLY A 75 -28.09 12.17 3.68
C GLY A 75 -27.74 12.58 5.13
N THR A 76 -28.22 13.76 5.58
CA THR A 76 -27.96 14.36 6.92
C THR A 76 -28.52 13.55 8.10
N ALA A 77 -29.01 12.33 7.88
CA ALA A 77 -29.42 11.44 8.94
C ALA A 77 -28.16 10.97 9.70
N GLY A 78 -27.89 11.61 10.85
CA GLY A 78 -26.76 11.34 11.74
C GLY A 78 -26.42 9.84 11.86
N LEU A 79 -25.11 9.57 11.76
CA LEU A 79 -24.52 8.25 11.74
C LEU A 79 -24.72 7.56 13.08
N VAL A 80 -25.20 6.32 13.05
CA VAL A 80 -25.23 5.46 14.23
C VAL A 80 -23.90 4.71 14.27
N GLY A 81 -23.12 4.92 15.33
CA GLY A 81 -21.91 4.15 15.55
C GLY A 81 -22.24 2.67 15.84
N PRO A 82 -21.23 1.78 15.80
CA PRO A 82 -21.41 0.37 16.17
C PRO A 82 -21.85 0.19 17.64
N ASP A 83 -21.68 1.23 18.44
CA ASP A 83 -22.18 1.40 19.82
C ASP A 83 -23.68 1.78 19.87
N GLY A 84 -24.36 1.94 18.74
CA GLY A 84 -25.75 2.38 18.66
C GLY A 84 -25.94 3.89 18.90
N LEU A 85 -24.86 4.64 19.15
CA LEU A 85 -24.95 6.07 19.47
C LEU A 85 -24.99 6.91 18.19
N ARG A 86 -25.95 7.84 18.12
CA ARG A 86 -25.97 8.84 17.04
C ARG A 86 -24.84 9.84 17.24
N ARG A 87 -23.96 9.96 16.25
CA ARG A 87 -22.90 10.97 16.20
C ARG A 87 -23.33 12.08 15.24
N PRO A 88 -23.69 13.28 15.76
CA PRO A 88 -24.20 14.38 14.93
C PRO A 88 -23.09 15.15 14.19
N TYR A 89 -21.83 14.99 14.60
CA TYR A 89 -20.68 15.64 13.98
C TYR A 89 -19.69 14.60 13.44
N ARG A 90 -19.11 14.89 12.28
CA ARG A 90 -18.05 14.10 11.66
C ARG A 90 -16.94 15.05 11.21
N GLU A 91 -15.71 14.78 11.60
CA GLU A 91 -14.56 15.49 11.04
C GLU A 91 -14.35 15.06 9.58
N THR A 92 -14.29 16.05 8.69
CA THR A 92 -14.01 15.88 7.26
C THR A 92 -12.70 16.58 6.92
N GLY A 93 -11.94 16.06 5.95
CA GLY A 93 -10.69 16.69 5.48
C GLY A 93 -9.40 16.01 5.92
N HIS A 94 -9.48 14.89 6.66
CA HIS A 94 -8.30 14.08 6.97
C HIS A 94 -7.89 13.26 5.75
N HIS A 95 -6.95 13.78 4.98
CA HIS A 95 -6.27 13.03 3.92
C HIS A 95 -5.19 12.16 4.56
N ARG A 96 -5.29 10.85 4.36
CA ARG A 96 -4.31 9.89 4.84
C ARG A 96 -3.18 9.78 3.82
N ASP A 97 -2.48 10.88 3.58
CA ASP A 97 -1.31 10.86 2.70
C ASP A 97 -0.18 10.19 3.44
N ARG A 98 0.02 8.89 3.18
CA ARG A 98 1.23 8.19 3.59
C ARG A 98 2.24 8.32 2.46
N PRO A 99 3.37 9.01 2.64
CA PRO A 99 4.43 8.96 1.65
C PRO A 99 4.85 7.50 1.46
N ALA A 100 4.96 7.05 0.21
CA ALA A 100 5.60 5.78 -0.10
C ALA A 100 6.98 5.78 0.56
N CYS A 101 7.37 4.66 1.18
CA CYS A 101 8.70 4.52 1.78
C CYS A 101 9.74 5.06 0.79
N SER A 102 10.40 6.15 1.13
CA SER A 102 11.56 6.63 0.40
C SER A 102 12.60 5.51 0.47
N ALA A 103 12.97 4.97 -0.70
CA ALA A 103 14.11 4.06 -0.81
C ALA A 103 15.33 4.68 -0.09
N PRO A 104 16.20 3.88 0.54
CA PRO A 104 17.43 4.40 1.11
C PRO A 104 18.25 5.05 0.00
N SER A 105 18.63 6.31 0.19
CA SER A 105 19.54 7.04 -0.70
C SER A 105 20.80 6.20 -0.96
N PRO A 106 21.26 6.05 -2.21
CA PRO A 106 22.55 5.43 -2.45
C PRO A 106 23.62 6.30 -1.80
N LEU A 107 24.36 5.74 -0.84
CA LEU A 107 25.56 6.34 -0.30
C LEU A 107 26.48 6.70 -1.48
N SER A 108 26.64 8.00 -1.72
CA SER A 108 27.56 8.55 -2.71
C SER A 108 28.99 8.27 -2.25
N GLY A 109 29.49 7.07 -2.52
CA GLY A 109 30.91 6.75 -2.47
C GLY A 109 31.61 7.34 -3.69
N ALA A 110 32.15 8.54 -3.56
CA ALA A 110 33.13 9.05 -4.52
C ALA A 110 34.53 8.53 -4.15
N PRO A 111 35.31 7.97 -5.09
CA PRO A 111 36.68 7.53 -4.86
C PRO A 111 37.69 8.64 -5.18
N GLY A 112 38.79 8.64 -4.42
CA GLY A 112 40.10 9.05 -4.94
C GLY A 112 40.61 10.43 -4.53
N GLY A 113 41.84 10.46 -4.02
CA GLY A 113 42.59 11.71 -3.85
C GLY A 113 43.82 11.61 -2.96
N THR A 114 44.76 10.73 -3.31
CA THR A 114 46.13 10.68 -2.77
C THR A 114 46.74 12.07 -2.67
N ARG A 115 47.30 12.43 -1.50
CA ARG A 115 48.27 13.51 -1.40
C ARG A 115 49.57 12.96 -0.84
N ALA A 116 50.63 13.34 -1.55
CA ALA A 116 52.04 13.09 -1.28
C ALA A 116 52.51 13.72 0.04
#